data_AF-N9FDP3-F1
#
_entry.id   AF-N9FDP3-F1
#
_cell.length_a   1.000
_cell.length_b   1.000
_cell.length_c   1.000
_cell.angle_alpha   90.00
_cell.angle_beta   90.00
_cell.angle_gamma   90.00
#
_symmetry.space_group_name_H-M   'P 1'
#
loop_
_entity.id
_entity.type
_entity.pdbx_description
1 polymer ?
#
loop_
_entity_poly.entity_id
_entity_poly.type
_entity_poly.pdbx_seq_one_letter_code
_entity_poly.pdbx_strand_id
1 'polypeptide(L)'
;MNRYISLYDKQKLEDLDFIKPGKKALLYGFSGIVLGVFGCLLAPLANLNDYSIGNLFLGIVIGLIIFSICFKSFLRLKRLQKAKLAMLGNIAEIENKLFIESGVNPWETLIGLSKENALLVLGRNKDSKYYVFIATHKYLHFSPVRMTENQALDFEHSLQGEKMFFQVKESL
;
A
#
# COMPACT_ATOMS: atom_id res chain seq x y z
N MET A 1 -8.18 -4.78 5.41
CA MET A 1 -7.39 -3.53 5.40
C MET A 1 -8.31 -2.44 4.87
N ASN A 2 -8.69 -1.49 5.71
CA ASN A 2 -9.60 -0.40 5.35
C ASN A 2 -8.96 0.39 4.21
N ARG A 3 -9.74 0.62 3.16
CA ARG A 3 -9.28 1.28 1.95
C ARG A 3 -9.56 2.76 2.16
N TYR A 4 -8.52 3.54 2.42
CA TYR A 4 -8.67 4.98 2.60
C TYR A 4 -9.05 5.59 1.27
N ILE A 5 -10.29 6.06 1.20
CA ILE A 5 -10.86 6.75 0.04
C ILE A 5 -11.60 7.93 0.63
N SER A 6 -11.09 9.11 0.33
CA SER A 6 -11.69 10.36 0.78
C SER A 6 -11.76 11.32 -0.39
N LEU A 7 -12.60 12.34 -0.25
CA LEU A 7 -12.48 13.52 -1.09
C LEU A 7 -11.03 14.02 -1.07
N TYR A 8 -10.57 14.44 -2.23
CA TYR A 8 -9.25 15.01 -2.41
C TYR A 8 -9.11 16.22 -1.52
N ASP A 9 -8.11 16.18 -0.67
CA ASP A 9 -7.68 17.27 0.17
C ASP A 9 -6.19 17.12 0.34
N LYS A 10 -5.46 18.18 0.00
CA LYS A 10 -4.00 18.22 0.12
C LYS A 10 -3.57 17.92 1.55
N GLN A 11 -4.28 18.44 2.56
CA GLN A 11 -3.96 18.18 3.97
C GLN A 11 -4.13 16.70 4.31
N LYS A 12 -5.20 16.05 3.82
CA LYS A 12 -5.42 14.61 4.05
C LYS A 12 -4.34 13.74 3.40
N LEU A 13 -3.77 14.17 2.28
CA LEU A 13 -2.62 13.48 1.68
C LEU A 13 -1.35 13.63 2.53
N GLU A 14 -1.13 14.80 3.12
CA GLU A 14 -0.03 15.04 4.06
C GLU A 14 -0.21 14.25 5.37
N ASP A 15 -1.45 14.11 5.85
CA ASP A 15 -1.80 13.40 7.08
C ASP A 15 -1.88 11.88 6.94
N LEU A 16 -1.80 11.35 5.70
CA LEU A 16 -1.82 9.89 5.43
C LEU A 16 -0.59 9.22 6.05
N ASP A 17 -0.68 8.77 7.28
CA ASP A 17 0.42 8.06 7.94
C ASP A 17 0.33 6.55 7.71
N PHE A 18 1.39 5.99 7.14
CA PHE A 18 1.52 4.54 6.99
C PHE A 18 2.23 4.02 8.23
N ILE A 19 1.45 3.64 9.25
CA ILE A 19 1.98 3.03 10.48
C ILE A 19 2.90 1.88 10.07
N LYS A 20 4.21 2.10 10.21
CA LYS A 20 5.22 1.08 9.91
C LYS A 20 4.92 -0.13 10.80
N PRO A 21 5.00 -1.36 10.28
CA PRO A 21 4.91 -2.51 11.17
C PRO A 21 6.03 -2.35 12.18
N GLY A 22 5.72 -2.49 13.47
CA GLY A 22 6.63 -2.12 14.54
C GLY A 22 8.00 -2.72 14.27
N LYS A 23 9.04 -1.87 14.12
CA LYS A 23 10.43 -2.31 13.86
C LYS A 23 10.83 -3.46 14.79
N LYS A 24 10.29 -3.44 16.01
CA LYS A 24 10.39 -4.49 17.04
C LYS A 24 9.94 -5.87 16.54
N ALA A 25 8.80 -6.00 15.86
CA ALA A 25 8.28 -7.30 15.40
C ALA A 25 9.17 -7.95 14.32
N LEU A 26 9.72 -7.17 13.39
CA LEU A 26 10.71 -7.66 12.42
C LEU A 26 12.01 -8.08 13.12
N LEU A 27 12.45 -7.28 14.10
CA LEU A 27 13.63 -7.60 14.91
C LEU A 27 13.43 -8.89 15.70
N TYR A 28 12.28 -9.07 16.35
CA TYR A 28 11.96 -10.30 17.08
C TYR A 28 11.85 -11.51 16.16
N GLY A 29 11.24 -11.38 14.98
CA GLY A 29 11.23 -12.44 13.97
C GLY A 29 12.64 -12.83 13.51
N PHE A 30 13.51 -11.83 13.26
CA PHE A 30 14.90 -12.07 12.90
C PHE A 30 15.70 -12.71 14.05
N SER A 31 15.58 -12.19 15.27
CA SER A 31 16.23 -12.74 16.46
C SER A 31 15.80 -14.19 16.74
N GLY A 32 14.52 -14.53 16.53
CA GLY A 32 14.03 -15.90 16.66
C GLY A 32 14.66 -16.86 15.65
N ILE A 33 14.83 -16.42 14.40
CA ILE A 33 15.54 -17.19 13.37
C ILE A 33 17.00 -17.39 13.76
N VAL A 34 17.69 -16.32 14.17
CA VAL A 34 19.12 -16.39 14.57
C VAL A 34 19.30 -17.34 15.76
N LEU A 35 18.50 -17.19 16.82
CA LEU A 35 18.56 -18.06 17.99
C LEU A 35 18.25 -19.52 17.65
N GLY A 36 17.28 -19.77 16.78
CA GLY A 36 16.97 -21.12 16.31
C GLY A 36 18.12 -21.75 15.53
N VAL A 37 18.71 -21.02 14.58
CA VAL A 37 19.85 -21.51 13.76
C VAL A 37 21.08 -21.77 14.63
N PHE A 38 21.45 -20.84 15.51
CA PHE A 38 22.55 -21.04 16.46
C PHE A 38 22.27 -22.20 17.40
N GLY A 39 21.03 -22.35 17.89
CA GLY A 39 20.62 -23.48 18.72
C GLY A 39 20.77 -24.83 18.01
N CYS A 40 20.34 -24.95 16.75
CA CYS A 40 20.53 -26.17 15.95
C CYS A 40 22.00 -26.48 15.68
N LEU A 41 22.85 -25.47 15.46
CA LEU A 41 24.29 -25.65 15.23
C LEU A 41 25.04 -26.06 16.50
N LEU A 42 24.60 -25.61 17.67
CA LEU A 42 25.19 -25.95 18.97
C LEU A 42 24.61 -27.23 19.59
N ALA A 43 23.45 -27.69 19.12
CA ALA A 43 22.80 -28.90 19.63
C ALA A 43 23.68 -30.17 19.61
N PRO A 44 24.49 -30.44 18.57
CA PRO A 44 25.42 -31.57 18.57
C PRO A 44 26.55 -31.41 19.58
N LEU A 45 27.04 -30.18 19.80
CA LEU A 45 28.08 -29.85 20.78
C LEU A 45 27.55 -29.95 22.23
N ALA A 46 26.25 -29.73 22.42
CA ALA A 46 25.57 -29.80 23.71
C ALA A 46 24.95 -31.19 24.01
N ASN A 47 25.13 -32.18 23.12
CA ASN A 47 24.62 -33.54 23.26
C ASN A 47 23.09 -33.61 23.52
N LEU A 48 22.33 -32.73 22.85
CA LEU A 48 20.87 -32.67 22.96
C LEU A 48 20.21 -33.89 22.29
N ASN A 49 19.09 -34.36 22.85
CA ASN A 49 18.34 -35.46 22.24
C ASN A 49 17.59 -35.04 20.96
N ASP A 50 17.17 -36.02 20.18
CA ASP A 50 16.46 -35.79 18.91
C ASP A 50 15.17 -34.97 19.06
N TYR A 51 14.49 -35.07 20.21
CA TYR A 51 13.28 -34.29 20.51
C TYR A 51 13.60 -32.79 20.70
N SER A 52 14.69 -32.47 21.37
CA SER A 52 15.19 -31.09 21.55
C SER A 52 15.65 -30.48 20.22
N ILE A 53 16.30 -31.28 19.36
CA ILE A 53 16.69 -30.85 18.00
C ILE A 53 15.45 -30.57 17.15
N GLY A 54 14.43 -31.44 17.22
CA GLY A 54 13.15 -31.24 16.53
C GLY A 54 12.42 -29.97 16.95
N ASN A 55 12.41 -29.65 18.25
CA ASN A 55 11.80 -28.41 18.76
C ASN A 55 12.55 -27.14 18.30
N LEU A 56 13.88 -27.17 18.22
CA LEU A 56 14.68 -26.07 17.68
C LEU A 56 14.39 -25.85 16.20
N PHE A 57 14.29 -26.93 15.41
CA PHE A 57 13.92 -26.84 14.00
C PHE A 57 12.52 -26.26 13.80
N LEU A 58 11.54 -26.71 14.57
CA LEU A 58 10.18 -26.15 14.55
C LEU A 58 10.17 -24.65 14.87
N GLY A 59 10.97 -24.23 15.85
CA GLY A 59 11.15 -22.82 16.21
C GLY A 59 11.69 -21.96 15.04
N ILE A 60 12.64 -22.48 14.26
CA ILE A 60 13.14 -21.82 13.05
C ILE A 60 12.01 -21.65 12.01
N VAL A 61 11.24 -22.72 11.76
CA VAL A 61 10.16 -22.71 10.77
C VAL A 61 9.09 -21.68 11.14
N ILE A 62 8.64 -21.66 12.40
CA ILE A 62 7.67 -20.67 12.90
C ILE A 62 8.25 -19.25 12.79
N GLY A 63 9.53 -19.07 13.15
CA GLY A 63 10.24 -17.79 13.02
C GLY A 63 10.26 -17.27 11.58
N LEU A 64 10.55 -18.14 10.59
CA LEU A 64 10.55 -17.80 9.16
C LEU A 64 9.16 -17.41 8.64
N ILE A 65 8.11 -18.07 9.09
CA ILE A 65 6.72 -17.76 8.72
C ILE A 65 6.36 -16.36 9.24
N ILE A 66 6.59 -16.09 10.52
CA ILE A 66 6.31 -14.79 11.14
C ILE A 66 7.12 -13.69 10.46
N PHE A 67 8.42 -13.93 10.25
CA PHE A 67 9.30 -12.98 9.57
C PHE A 67 8.81 -12.68 8.15
N SER A 68 8.42 -13.70 7.37
CA SER A 68 7.92 -13.50 6.00
C SER A 68 6.66 -12.66 5.95
N ILE A 69 5.70 -12.89 6.85
CA ILE A 69 4.46 -12.12 6.93
C ILE A 69 4.77 -10.66 7.31
N CYS A 70 5.57 -10.45 8.35
CA CYS A 70 5.97 -9.11 8.79
C CYS A 70 6.79 -8.37 7.73
N PHE A 71 7.69 -9.06 7.04
CA PHE A 71 8.55 -8.50 6.00
C PHE A 71 7.76 -8.10 4.76
N LYS A 72 6.80 -8.92 4.34
CA LYS A 72 5.88 -8.57 3.24
C LYS A 72 5.06 -7.32 3.57
N SER A 73 4.53 -7.23 4.80
CA SER A 73 3.82 -6.03 5.27
C SER A 73 4.72 -4.80 5.31
N PHE A 74 5.97 -4.95 5.77
CA PHE A 74 6.95 -3.87 5.78
C PHE A 74 7.31 -3.36 4.40
N LEU A 75 7.61 -4.25 3.45
CA LEU A 75 7.91 -3.87 2.07
C LEU A 75 6.72 -3.13 1.44
N ARG A 76 5.49 -3.61 1.70
CA ARG A 76 4.27 -2.97 1.26
C ARG A 76 4.15 -1.53 1.77
N LEU A 77 4.30 -1.32 3.08
CA LEU A 77 4.21 0.00 3.70
C LEU A 77 5.36 0.92 3.26
N LYS A 78 6.57 0.39 3.08
CA LYS A 78 7.71 1.15 2.54
C LYS A 78 7.44 1.61 1.10
N ARG A 79 6.80 0.78 0.26
CA ARG A 79 6.41 1.16 -1.11
C ARG A 79 5.35 2.25 -1.10
N LEU A 80 4.35 2.17 -0.22
CA LEU A 80 3.33 3.20 -0.05
C LEU A 80 3.91 4.53 0.42
N GLN A 81 4.83 4.50 1.39
CA GLN A 81 5.53 5.71 1.83
C GLN A 81 6.28 6.38 0.67
N LYS A 82 6.98 5.60 -0.16
CA LYS A 82 7.67 6.12 -1.34
C LYS A 82 6.70 6.73 -2.35
N ALA A 83 5.58 6.07 -2.61
CA ALA A 83 4.53 6.60 -3.49
C ALA A 83 3.98 7.93 -2.97
N LYS A 84 3.72 8.04 -1.65
CA LYS A 84 3.27 9.28 -1.02
C LYS A 84 4.28 10.40 -1.18
N LEU A 85 5.55 10.14 -0.90
CA LEU A 85 6.60 11.15 -1.05
C LEU A 85 6.74 11.61 -2.51
N ALA A 86 6.70 10.68 -3.47
CA ALA A 86 6.73 11.02 -4.89
C ALA A 86 5.52 11.88 -5.29
N MET A 87 4.33 11.55 -4.78
CA MET A 87 3.11 12.30 -5.06
C MET A 87 3.14 13.71 -4.45
N LEU A 88 3.55 13.84 -3.18
CA LEU A 88 3.72 15.14 -2.51
C LEU A 88 4.76 16.02 -3.21
N GLY A 89 5.88 15.42 -3.66
CA GLY A 89 6.92 16.13 -4.40
C GLY A 89 6.46 16.69 -5.75
N ASN A 90 5.42 16.10 -6.35
CA ASN A 90 4.88 16.50 -7.66
C ASN A 90 3.46 17.08 -7.57
N ILE A 91 2.98 17.44 -6.37
CA ILE A 91 1.58 17.80 -6.18
C ILE A 91 1.15 19.00 -7.01
N ALA A 92 1.99 20.01 -7.16
CA ALA A 92 1.69 21.18 -7.97
C ALA A 92 1.49 20.83 -9.46
N GLU A 93 2.28 19.89 -9.99
CA GLU A 93 2.13 19.42 -11.36
C GLU A 93 0.86 18.57 -11.53
N ILE A 94 0.56 17.73 -10.54
CA ILE A 94 -0.65 16.90 -10.49
C ILE A 94 -1.89 17.79 -10.50
N GLU A 95 -1.94 18.78 -9.62
CA GLU A 95 -3.07 19.72 -9.51
C GLU A 95 -3.22 20.55 -10.78
N ASN A 96 -2.12 20.99 -11.39
CA ASN A 96 -2.17 21.71 -12.65
C ASN A 96 -2.76 20.84 -13.78
N LYS A 97 -2.27 19.61 -13.94
CA LYS A 97 -2.76 18.68 -14.98
C LYS A 97 -4.22 18.27 -14.77
N LEU A 98 -4.61 17.96 -13.53
CA LEU A 98 -5.98 17.55 -13.21
C LEU A 98 -6.96 18.73 -13.29
N PHE A 99 -6.70 19.80 -12.54
CA PHE A 99 -7.72 20.83 -12.32
C PHE A 99 -7.68 21.95 -13.36
N ILE A 100 -6.50 22.31 -13.88
CA ILE A 100 -6.35 23.41 -14.83
C ILE A 100 -6.42 22.88 -16.26
N GLU A 101 -5.52 21.96 -16.64
CA GLU A 101 -5.47 21.45 -18.02
C GLU A 101 -6.67 20.56 -18.37
N SER A 102 -7.05 19.65 -17.46
CA SER A 102 -8.13 18.69 -17.72
C SER A 102 -9.51 19.16 -17.24
N GLY A 103 -9.58 20.29 -16.53
CA GLY A 103 -10.82 20.87 -16.02
C GLY A 103 -11.58 19.97 -15.05
N VAL A 104 -10.87 19.09 -14.33
CA VAL A 104 -11.46 18.22 -13.31
C VAL A 104 -11.90 19.05 -12.12
N ASN A 105 -13.07 18.75 -11.57
CA ASN A 105 -13.58 19.46 -10.40
C ASN A 105 -12.91 18.91 -9.12
N PRO A 106 -12.22 19.74 -8.31
CA PRO A 106 -11.61 19.29 -7.05
C PRO A 106 -12.62 18.64 -6.09
N TRP A 107 -13.88 19.11 -6.09
CA TRP A 107 -14.96 18.59 -5.26
C TRP A 107 -15.48 17.21 -5.72
N GLU A 108 -15.20 16.84 -6.96
CA GLU A 108 -15.50 15.53 -7.54
C GLU A 108 -14.22 14.73 -7.77
N THR A 109 -13.24 14.91 -6.88
CA THR A 109 -11.97 14.20 -6.93
C THR A 109 -11.83 13.37 -5.66
N LEU A 110 -11.51 12.09 -5.84
CA LEU A 110 -11.24 11.13 -4.79
C LEU A 110 -9.74 10.83 -4.73
N ILE A 111 -9.22 10.68 -3.53
CA ILE A 111 -7.89 10.14 -3.28
C ILE A 111 -8.01 8.78 -2.59
N GLY A 112 -7.19 7.82 -2.98
CA GLY A 112 -7.17 6.55 -2.26
C GLY A 112 -6.04 5.59 -2.60
N LEU A 113 -6.18 4.37 -2.08
CA LEU A 113 -5.17 3.31 -2.17
C LEU A 113 -5.65 2.15 -3.04
N SER A 114 -4.88 1.81 -4.06
CA SER A 114 -5.06 0.64 -4.92
C SER A 114 -4.71 -0.68 -4.21
N LYS A 115 -5.27 -1.80 -4.68
CA LYS A 115 -4.87 -3.15 -4.23
C LYS A 115 -3.39 -3.44 -4.49
N GLU A 116 -2.81 -2.80 -5.50
CA GLU A 116 -1.40 -2.97 -5.88
C GLU A 116 -0.43 -2.09 -5.10
N ASN A 117 -0.91 -1.37 -4.07
CA ASN A 117 -0.11 -0.43 -3.28
C ASN A 117 0.31 0.81 -4.06
N ALA A 118 -0.61 1.29 -4.88
CA ALA A 118 -0.51 2.59 -5.53
C ALA A 118 -1.40 3.60 -4.77
N LEU A 119 -0.96 4.85 -4.72
CA LEU A 119 -1.82 5.99 -4.41
C LEU A 119 -2.48 6.45 -5.70
N LEU A 120 -3.77 6.75 -5.61
CA LEU A 120 -4.61 7.11 -6.74
C LEU A 120 -5.28 8.45 -6.43
N VAL A 121 -5.27 9.36 -7.40
CA VAL A 121 -6.20 10.49 -7.44
C VAL A 121 -7.06 10.32 -8.66
N LEU A 122 -8.37 10.29 -8.48
CA LEU A 122 -9.32 10.08 -9.53
C LEU A 122 -10.34 11.19 -9.48
N GLY A 123 -10.56 11.88 -10.59
CA GLY A 123 -11.60 12.89 -10.67
C GLY A 123 -12.28 12.91 -12.02
N ARG A 124 -13.38 13.65 -12.08
CA ARG A 124 -14.21 13.82 -13.26
C ARG A 124 -14.25 15.29 -13.70
N ASN A 125 -14.22 15.52 -15.01
CA ASN A 125 -14.44 16.85 -15.57
C ASN A 125 -15.93 17.09 -15.93
N LYS A 126 -16.27 18.31 -16.33
CA LYS A 126 -17.66 18.67 -16.68
C LYS A 126 -18.26 17.84 -17.83
N ASP A 127 -17.42 17.29 -18.71
CA ASP A 127 -17.83 16.44 -19.83
C ASP A 127 -18.00 14.96 -19.44
N SER A 128 -18.02 14.65 -18.14
CA SER A 128 -18.04 13.28 -17.62
C SER A 128 -16.88 12.40 -18.07
N LYS A 129 -15.74 13.00 -18.40
CA LYS A 129 -14.48 12.28 -18.63
C LYS A 129 -13.73 12.12 -17.31
N TYR A 130 -13.25 10.90 -17.07
CA TYR A 130 -12.52 10.55 -15.86
C TYR A 130 -11.02 10.62 -16.12
N TYR A 131 -10.28 11.12 -15.14
CA TYR A 131 -8.83 11.22 -15.17
C TYR A 131 -8.27 10.61 -13.91
N VAL A 132 -7.22 9.81 -14.06
CA VAL A 132 -6.53 9.19 -12.94
C VAL A 132 -5.08 9.62 -12.91
N PHE A 133 -4.60 9.90 -11.71
CA PHE A 133 -3.20 9.99 -11.39
C PHE A 133 -2.82 8.82 -10.48
N ILE A 134 -1.80 8.06 -10.86
CA ILE A 134 -1.33 6.87 -10.16
C ILE A 134 0.10 7.08 -9.74
N ALA A 135 0.35 7.01 -8.43
CA ALA A 135 1.67 7.02 -7.84
C ALA A 135 2.00 5.64 -7.29
N THR A 136 3.07 5.05 -7.82
CA THR A 136 3.67 3.83 -7.27
C THR A 136 5.08 4.12 -6.75
N HIS A 137 5.73 3.11 -6.17
CA HIS A 137 7.13 3.20 -5.80
C HIS A 137 8.12 3.27 -6.99
N LYS A 138 7.65 3.09 -8.23
CA LYS A 138 8.48 3.04 -9.45
C LYS A 138 8.18 4.18 -10.42
N TYR A 139 6.93 4.59 -10.52
CA TYR A 139 6.49 5.54 -11.53
C TYR A 139 5.32 6.39 -11.03
N LEU A 140 5.16 7.52 -11.72
CA LEU A 140 4.01 8.40 -11.66
C LEU A 140 3.36 8.34 -13.04
N HIS A 141 2.06 8.09 -13.09
CA HIS A 141 1.32 7.99 -14.34
C HIS A 141 0.06 8.84 -14.28
N PHE A 142 -0.17 9.60 -15.34
CA PHE A 142 -1.40 10.36 -15.54
C PHE A 142 -2.05 9.89 -16.82
N SER A 143 -3.33 9.54 -16.76
CA SER A 143 -4.07 9.14 -17.96
C SER A 143 -5.57 9.44 -17.87
N PRO A 144 -6.22 9.71 -19.02
CA PRO A 144 -7.66 9.62 -19.11
C PRO A 144 -8.09 8.16 -18.95
N VAL A 145 -9.19 7.93 -18.25
CA VAL A 145 -9.73 6.60 -17.99
C VAL A 145 -11.12 6.48 -18.58
N ARG A 146 -11.36 5.38 -19.28
CA ARG A 146 -12.72 4.94 -19.61
C ARG A 146 -13.23 4.02 -18.53
N MET A 147 -14.22 4.48 -17.78
CA MET A 147 -14.90 3.66 -16.78
C MET A 147 -16.05 2.89 -17.42
N THR A 148 -16.27 1.67 -16.93
CA THR A 148 -17.54 0.98 -17.18
C THR A 148 -18.66 1.63 -16.36
N GLU A 149 -19.92 1.42 -16.73
CA GLU A 149 -21.07 1.96 -15.99
C GLU A 149 -21.06 1.60 -14.51
N ASN A 150 -20.69 0.35 -14.18
CA ASN A 150 -20.56 -0.09 -12.79
C ASN A 150 -19.44 0.65 -12.04
N GLN A 151 -18.32 0.97 -12.71
CA GLN A 151 -17.22 1.72 -12.10
C GLN A 151 -17.60 3.19 -11.89
N ALA A 152 -18.33 3.79 -12.82
CA ALA A 152 -18.86 5.14 -12.68
C ALA A 152 -19.87 5.22 -11.53
N LEU A 153 -20.78 4.25 -11.40
CA LEU A 153 -21.69 4.14 -10.26
C LEU A 153 -20.93 4.01 -8.93
N ASP A 154 -19.93 3.13 -8.87
CA ASP A 154 -19.09 2.97 -7.69
C ASP A 154 -18.37 4.28 -7.30
N PHE A 155 -17.98 5.09 -8.29
CA PHE A 155 -17.38 6.40 -8.09
C PHE A 155 -18.37 7.38 -7.46
N GLU A 156 -19.58 7.47 -7.99
CA GLU A 156 -20.64 8.34 -7.46
C GLU A 156 -21.02 7.97 -6.02
N HIS A 157 -21.24 6.68 -5.75
CA HIS A 157 -21.48 6.20 -4.38
C HIS A 157 -20.31 6.52 -3.44
N SER A 158 -19.08 6.58 -3.96
CA SER A 158 -17.91 6.93 -3.15
C SER A 158 -17.79 8.43 -2.91
N LEU A 159 -18.19 9.28 -3.87
CA LEU A 159 -18.31 10.73 -3.67
C LEU A 159 -19.37 11.06 -2.61
N GLN A 160 -20.46 10.29 -2.57
CA GLN A 160 -21.54 10.45 -1.59
C GLN A 160 -21.20 9.85 -0.21
N GLY A 161 -20.05 9.18 -0.07
CA GLY A 161 -19.63 8.54 1.17
C GLY A 161 -20.34 7.20 1.47
N GLU A 162 -21.12 6.67 0.52
CA GLU A 162 -21.90 5.45 0.67
C GLU A 162 -21.05 4.19 0.43
N LYS A 163 -19.96 4.29 -0.34
CA LYS A 163 -19.10 3.16 -0.70
C LYS A 163 -17.62 3.53 -0.66
N MET A 164 -16.76 2.56 -0.35
CA MET A 164 -15.32 2.71 -0.53
C MET A 164 -14.98 2.36 -1.98
N PHE A 165 -14.48 3.31 -2.78
CA PHE A 165 -14.14 3.13 -4.21
C PHE A 165 -13.16 1.96 -4.49
N PHE A 166 -13.26 1.35 -5.67
CA PHE A 166 -12.37 0.25 -6.08
C PHE A 166 -11.63 0.62 -7.37
N GLN A 167 -10.33 0.28 -7.37
CA GLN A 167 -9.33 0.42 -8.43
C GLN A 167 -9.88 0.34 -9.86
N VAL A 168 -9.56 1.34 -10.67
CA VAL A 168 -9.55 1.26 -12.14
C VAL A 168 -8.53 0.18 -12.53
N LYS A 169 -8.98 -0.90 -13.15
CA LYS A 169 -8.05 -1.84 -13.80
C LYS A 169 -7.38 -1.09 -14.94
N GLU A 170 -6.08 -0.84 -14.82
CA GLU A 170 -5.26 -0.52 -15.99
C GLU A 170 -5.30 -1.75 -16.90
N SER A 171 -5.89 -1.61 -18.09
CA SER A 171 -5.52 -2.44 -19.21
C SER A 171 -4.17 -1.89 -19.71
N LEU A 172 -3.08 -2.60 -19.41
CA LEU A 172 -1.80 -2.44 -20.09
C LEU A 172 -1.97 -2.75 -21.58
#